data_AF-A0A819QNF4-F1
#
_entry.id   AF-A0A819QNF4-F1
#
_cell.length_a   1.000
_cell.length_b   1.000
_cell.length_c   1.000
_cell.angle_alpha   90.00
_cell.angle_beta   90.00
_cell.angle_gamma   90.00
#
_symmetry.space_group_name_H-M   'P 1'
#
loop_
_entity.id
_entity.type
_entity.pdbx_description
1 polymer ?
#
loop_
_entity_poly.entity_id
_entity_poly.type
_entity_poly.pdbx_seq_one_letter_code
_entity_poly.pdbx_strand_id
1 'polypeptide(L)' 'MNRNTNVYYPPTDYRPQARFDRLYYRLSTQTTIHFQPVYFELEGLEKLPSIKRYCSDHWAIQAYFDI' A
#
# COMPACT_ATOMS: atom_id res chain seq x y z
N MET A 1 -14.12 4.79 7.39
CA MET A 1 -14.63 5.24 6.07
C MET A 1 -13.82 4.50 5.00
N ASN A 2 -14.42 3.57 4.27
CA ASN A 2 -13.71 2.68 3.34
C ASN A 2 -13.42 3.45 2.04
N ARG A 3 -12.20 3.95 1.85
CA ARG A 3 -11.78 4.70 0.66
C ARG A 3 -11.56 3.73 -0.49
N ASN A 4 -12.62 3.10 -1.03
CA ASN A 4 -12.46 2.06 -2.04
C ASN A 4 -13.68 1.97 -2.97
N THR A 5 -13.46 1.78 -4.27
CA THR A 5 -14.47 1.54 -5.32
C THR A 5 -14.53 0.08 -5.78
N ASN A 6 -14.04 -0.87 -4.98
CA ASN A 6 -14.05 -2.30 -5.31
C ASN A 6 -15.41 -2.77 -5.84
N VAL A 7 -15.35 -3.57 -6.90
CA VAL A 7 -16.52 -4.19 -7.51
C VAL A 7 -17.10 -5.18 -6.50
N TYR A 8 -18.41 -5.06 -6.25
CA TYR A 8 -19.19 -6.01 -5.45
C TYR A 8 -19.10 -7.41 -6.08
N TYR A 9 -19.08 -8.47 -5.25
CA TYR A 9 -19.05 -9.85 -5.73
C TYR A 9 -20.43 -10.51 -5.57
N PRO A 10 -21.30 -10.52 -6.61
CA PRO A 10 -22.64 -11.08 -6.50
C PRO A 10 -22.59 -12.59 -6.22
N PRO A 11 -23.49 -13.13 -5.37
CA PRO A 11 -24.63 -12.47 -4.71
C PRO A 11 -24.32 -11.89 -3.32
N THR A 12 -23.05 -11.69 -2.96
CA THR A 12 -22.63 -11.33 -1.60
C THR A 12 -22.23 -9.86 -1.48
N ASP A 13 -22.57 -9.18 -0.38
CA ASP A 13 -22.08 -7.82 -0.05
C ASP A 13 -20.58 -7.75 0.29
N TYR A 14 -19.86 -8.84 0.07
CA TYR A 14 -18.44 -8.92 0.30
C TYR A 14 -17.69 -8.02 -0.69
N ARG A 15 -16.84 -7.15 -0.12
CA ARG A 15 -15.87 -6.36 -0.87
C ARG A 15 -14.50 -6.95 -0.62
N PRO A 16 -13.88 -7.63 -1.60
CA PRO A 16 -12.58 -8.26 -1.39
C PRO A 16 -11.56 -7.20 -0.98
N GLN A 17 -10.79 -7.48 0.07
CA GLN A 17 -9.66 -6.67 0.50
C GLN A 17 -8.50 -7.61 0.77
N ALA A 18 -7.32 -7.25 0.28
CA ALA A 18 -6.13 -8.06 0.42
C ALA A 18 -4.90 -7.19 0.63
N ARG A 19 -3.91 -7.74 1.35
CA ARG A 19 -2.57 -7.18 1.46
C ARG A 19 -1.68 -7.84 0.41
N PHE A 20 -1.96 -7.52 -0.87
CA PHE A 20 -1.23 -8.05 -2.01
C PHE A 20 0.18 -7.47 -2.09
N ASP A 21 0.30 -6.15 -2.00
CA ASP A 21 1.58 -5.46 -2.03
C ASP A 21 2.31 -5.60 -0.69
N ARG A 22 3.56 -6.07 -0.76
CA ARG A 22 4.40 -6.35 0.40
C ARG A 22 5.84 -6.03 0.08
N LEU A 23 6.54 -5.43 1.04
CA LEU A 23 7.97 -5.19 0.98
C LEU A 23 8.66 -6.11 1.99
N TYR A 24 9.62 -6.91 1.51
CA TYR A 24 10.51 -7.71 2.32
C TYR A 24 11.94 -7.26 2.06
N TYR A 25 12.75 -7.14 3.11
CA TYR A 25 14.15 -6.78 3.01
C TYR A 25 15.01 -7.72 3.86
N ARG A 26 16.27 -7.87 3.46
CA ARG A 26 17.27 -8.65 4.19
C ARG A 26 18.59 -7.91 4.12
N LEU A 27 19.24 -7.74 5.27
CA LEU A 27 20.55 -7.12 5.34
C LEU A 27 21.62 -8.02 4.71
N SER A 28 22.62 -7.40 4.08
CA SER A 28 23.82 -8.13 3.67
C SER A 28 24.59 -8.59 4.91
N THR A 29 25.20 -9.76 4.85
CA THR A 29 26.02 -10.32 5.94
C THR A 29 27.27 -9.48 6.24
N GLN A 30 27.66 -8.59 5.33
CA GLN A 30 28.78 -7.66 5.47
C GLN A 30 28.35 -6.26 5.94
N THR A 31 27.08 -6.06 6.27
CA THR A 31 26.56 -4.74 6.66
C THR A 31 26.92 -4.44 8.11
N THR A 32 27.67 -3.36 8.34
CA THR A 32 27.86 -2.75 9.66
C THR A 32 26.91 -1.58 9.91
N ILE A 33 26.18 -1.17 8.88
CA ILE A 33 25.25 -0.05 8.88
C ILE A 33 23.97 -0.42 9.63
N HIS A 34 23.48 0.49 10.47
CA HIS A 34 22.19 0.36 11.12
C HIS A 34 21.08 0.60 10.10
N PHE A 35 20.32 -0.43 9.75
CA PHE A 35 19.21 -0.32 8.80
C PHE A 35 17.91 -0.69 9.51
N GLN A 36 17.06 0.30 9.78
CA GLN A 36 15.79 0.11 10.47
C GLN A 36 14.65 0.79 9.71
N PRO A 37 13.49 0.12 9.50
CA PRO A 37 12.31 0.80 9.01
C PRO A 37 11.80 1.76 10.09
N VAL A 38 11.71 3.04 9.77
CA VAL A 38 11.25 4.07 10.71
C VAL A 38 9.83 4.53 10.42
N TYR A 39 9.33 4.26 9.21
CA TYR A 39 8.00 4.68 8.81
C TYR A 39 7.43 3.80 7.70
N PHE A 40 6.11 3.58 7.73
CA PHE A 40 5.36 2.85 6.71
C PHE A 40 3.95 3.44 6.57
N GLU A 41 3.53 3.72 5.34
CA GLU A 41 2.17 4.18 5.05
C GLU A 41 1.64 3.66 3.71
N LEU A 42 0.35 3.90 3.49
CA LEU A 42 -0.31 3.71 2.21
C LEU A 42 -0.51 5.07 1.53
N GLU A 43 -0.15 5.14 0.26
CA GLU A 43 -0.18 6.35 -0.55
C GLU A 43 -1.19 6.25 -1.70
N GLY A 44 -1.56 7.40 -2.26
CA GLY A 44 -2.53 7.47 -3.38
C GLY A 44 -3.98 7.22 -2.95
N LEU A 45 -4.29 7.44 -1.68
CA LEU A 45 -5.62 7.23 -1.07
C LEU A 45 -6.68 8.25 -1.50
N GLU A 46 -6.32 9.22 -2.34
CA GLU A 46 -7.18 10.30 -2.78
C GLU A 46 -7.56 10.14 -4.26
N LYS A 47 -8.79 10.53 -4.59
CA LYS A 47 -9.22 10.56 -5.98
C LYS A 47 -8.64 11.78 -6.68
N LEU A 48 -8.19 11.58 -7.92
CA LEU A 48 -7.77 12.66 -8.79
C LEU A 48 -8.94 13.64 -9.02
N PRO A 49 -8.80 14.94 -8.71
CA PRO A 49 -9.93 15.88 -8.73
C PRO A 49 -10.64 16.03 -10.07
N SER A 50 -9.91 15.92 -11.18
CA SER A 50 -10.41 16.10 -12.54
C SER A 50 -11.21 14.90 -13.05
N ILE A 51 -10.76 13.68 -12.76
CA ILE A 51 -11.37 12.45 -13.31
C ILE A 51 -12.15 11.62 -12.29
N LYS A 52 -12.11 12.00 -11.00
CA LYS A 52 -12.80 11.34 -9.87
C LYS A 52 -12.50 9.84 -9.73
N ARG A 53 -11.33 9.41 -10.20
CA ARG A 53 -10.79 8.06 -10.07
C ARG A 53 -9.54 8.08 -9.19
N TYR A 54 -9.26 6.97 -8.51
CA TYR A 54 -7.97 6.76 -7.88
C TYR A 54 -6.89 6.55 -8.95
N CYS A 55 -5.63 6.76 -8.59
CA CYS A 55 -4.50 6.57 -9.50
C CYS A 55 -4.32 5.11 -9.94
N SER A 56 -4.76 4.16 -9.10
CA SER A 56 -4.65 2.73 -9.32
C SER A 56 -5.79 2.01 -8.58
N ASP A 57 -6.02 0.73 -8.89
CA ASP A 57 -6.86 -0.19 -8.12
C ASP A 57 -6.14 -0.74 -6.87
N HIS A 58 -4.82 -0.51 -6.76
CA HIS A 58 -3.99 -0.74 -5.58
C HIS A 58 -3.62 0.57 -4.88
N TRP A 59 -3.39 0.51 -3.56
CA TRP A 59 -2.69 1.58 -2.84
C TRP A 59 -1.18 1.38 -2.96
N ALA A 60 -0.44 2.47 -3.13
CA ALA A 60 1.00 2.41 -3.10
C ALA A 60 1.47 2.15 -1.66
N ILE A 61 2.55 1.39 -1.50
CA ILE A 61 3.23 1.23 -0.21
C ILE A 61 4.46 2.15 -0.19
N GLN A 62 4.59 2.93 0.87
CA GLN A 62 5.74 3.82 1.08
C GLN A 62 6.40 3.46 2.41
N ALA A 63 7.72 3.24 2.38
CA ALA A 63 8.50 2.85 3.54
C ALA A 63 9.79 3.67 3.60
N TYR A 64 10.11 4.19 4.77
CA TYR A 64 11.35 4.91 5.03
C TYR A 64 12.23 4.08 5.94
N PHE A 65 13.53 4.08 5.63
CA PHE A 65 14.54 3.39 6.40
C PHE A 65 15.56 4.42 6.90
N ASP A 66 15.94 4.31 8.15
CA ASP A 66 17.11 4.98 8.71
C ASP A 66 18.34 4.12 8.38
N ILE A 67 19.37 4.75 7.81
CA ILE A 67 20.57 4.12 7.20
C ILE A 67 21.81 4.91 7.59
#